data_AF-A0A3D0XAN2-F1
#
_entry.id   AF-A0A3D0XAN2-F1
#
_cell.length_a   1.000
_cell.length_b   1.000
_cell.length_c   1.000
_cell.angle_alpha   90.00
_cell.angle_beta   90.00
_cell.angle_gamma   90.00
#
_symmetry.space_group_name_H-M   'P 1'
#
loop_
_entity.id
_entity.type
_entity.pdbx_description
1 polymer ?
#
loop_
_entity_poly.entity_id
_entity_poly.type
_entity_poly.pdbx_seq_one_letter_code
_entity_poly.pdbx_strand_id
1 'polypeptide(L)' 'MYENFELLANAIILQAVRDYRHTYSPQVRAEIKRFFRSEWFRALTRVDGEMIIARLENERTENYE' A
#
# COMPACT_ATOMS: atom_id res chain seq x y z
N MET A 1 -11.64 -20.63 8.49
CA MET A 1 -10.84 -20.91 7.27
C MET A 1 -10.65 -19.66 6.41
N TYR A 2 -11.67 -18.80 6.24
CA TYR A 2 -11.54 -17.48 5.59
C TYR A 2 -10.66 -16.48 6.36
N GLU A 3 -10.70 -16.51 7.71
CA GLU A 3 -9.91 -15.59 8.56
C GLU A 3 -8.41 -15.63 8.28
N ASN A 4 -7.82 -16.79 7.96
CA ASN A 4 -6.37 -16.88 7.72
C ASN A 4 -5.94 -16.15 6.44
N PHE A 5 -6.77 -16.17 5.40
CA PHE A 5 -6.48 -15.49 4.14
C PHE A 5 -6.66 -13.98 4.26
N GLU A 6 -7.69 -13.53 4.99
CA GLU A 6 -7.89 -12.11 5.28
C GLU A 6 -6.76 -11.54 6.16
N LEU A 7 -6.32 -12.28 7.18
CA LEU A 7 -5.19 -11.91 8.01
C LEU A 7 -3.91 -11.77 7.18
N LEU A 8 -3.66 -12.72 6.28
CA LEU A 8 -2.50 -12.67 5.38
C LEU A 8 -2.59 -11.49 4.40
N ALA A 9 -3.76 -11.28 3.78
CA ALA A 9 -4.00 -10.15 2.88
C ALA A 9 -3.74 -8.82 3.58
N ASN A 10 -4.28 -8.65 4.79
CA ASN A 10 -4.06 -7.46 5.61
C ASN A 10 -2.57 -7.29 5.97
N ALA A 11 -1.89 -8.37 6.34
CA ALA A 11 -0.46 -8.33 6.65
C ALA A 11 0.39 -7.86 5.45
N ILE A 12 0.09 -8.36 4.24
CA ILE A 12 0.76 -7.95 3.00
C ILE A 12 0.54 -6.46 2.73
N ILE A 13 -0.71 -5.99 2.85
CA ILE A 13 -1.07 -4.58 2.62
C ILE A 13 -0.37 -3.67 3.63
N LEU A 14 -0.39 -4.03 4.92
CA LEU A 14 0.28 -3.28 5.98
C LEU A 14 1.79 -3.23 5.75
N GLN A 15 2.40 -4.33 5.31
CA GLN A 15 3.82 -4.36 5.00
C GLN A 15 4.16 -3.44 3.82
N ALA A 16 3.36 -3.43 2.74
CA ALA A 16 3.55 -2.53 1.61
C ALA A 16 3.47 -1.04 2.02
N VAL A 17 2.55 -0.70 2.93
CA VAL A 17 2.45 0.65 3.51
C VAL A 17 3.72 1.03 4.28
N ARG A 18 4.26 0.11 5.09
CA ARG A 18 5.50 0.34 5.83
C ARG A 18 6.69 0.54 4.87
N ASP A 19 6.79 -0.31 3.86
CA ASP A 19 7.87 -0.23 2.87
C ASP A 19 7.82 1.09 2.09
N TYR A 20 6.62 1.60 1.80
CA TYR A 20 6.45 2.90 1.18
C TYR A 20 6.98 4.05 2.04
N ARG A 21 6.68 4.04 3.34
CA ARG A 21 7.11 5.08 4.28
C ARG A 21 8.61 5.08 4.52
N HIS A 22 9.24 3.90 4.53
CA HIS A 22 10.67 3.76 4.82
C HIS A 22 11.58 3.86 3.59
N THR A 23 11.04 3.80 2.37
CA THR A 23 11.87 3.84 1.17
C THR A 23 12.12 5.26 0.66
N TYR A 24 13.39 5.57 0.39
CA TYR A 24 13.79 6.78 -0.32
C TYR A 24 13.81 6.59 -1.84
N SER A 25 13.84 5.33 -2.33
CA SER A 25 13.92 5.00 -3.76
C SER A 25 12.62 5.32 -4.48
N PRO A 26 12.63 6.20 -5.49
CA PRO A 26 11.46 6.47 -6.33
C PRO A 26 10.94 5.22 -7.06
N GLN A 27 11.84 4.31 -7.44
CA GLN A 27 11.50 3.07 -8.14
C GLN A 27 10.71 2.13 -7.24
N VAL A 28 11.17 1.92 -6.00
CA VAL A 28 10.45 1.09 -5.02
C VAL A 28 9.07 1.69 -4.71
N ARG A 29 8.96 3.02 -4.58
CA ARG A 29 7.66 3.68 -4.42
C ARG A 29 6.74 3.44 -5.62
N ALA A 30 7.26 3.49 -6.84
CA ALA A 30 6.47 3.26 -8.05
C ALA A 30 5.92 1.82 -8.10
N GLU A 31 6.74 0.82 -7.74
CA GLU A 31 6.29 -0.58 -7.67
C GLU A 31 5.23 -0.80 -6.59
N ILE A 32 5.37 -0.16 -5.42
CA ILE A 32 4.35 -0.23 -4.37
C ILE A 32 3.03 0.42 -4.83
N LYS A 33 3.09 1.57 -5.52
CA LYS A 33 1.89 2.19 -6.13
C LYS A 33 1.26 1.30 -7.19
N ARG A 34 2.07 0.61 -7.99
CA ARG A 34 1.59 -0.38 -8.97
C ARG A 34 0.93 -1.57 -8.28
N PHE A 35 1.44 -2.03 -7.15
CA PHE A 35 0.79 -3.05 -6.33
C PHE A 35 -0.61 -2.63 -5.89
N PHE A 36 -0.78 -1.43 -5.30
CA PHE A 36 -2.09 -0.93 -4.88
C PHE A 36 -3.07 -0.74 -6.06
N ARG A 37 -2.58 -0.56 -7.28
CA ARG A 37 -3.39 -0.45 -8.51
C ARG A 37 -3.69 -1.80 -9.18
N SER A 38 -3.10 -2.88 -8.69
CA SER A 38 -3.18 -4.19 -9.33
C SER A 38 -4.52 -4.87 -9.09
N GLU A 39 -4.94 -5.71 -10.05
CA GLU A 39 -6.09 -6.60 -9.88
C GLU A 39 -5.92 -7.56 -8.70
N TRP A 40 -4.68 -7.93 -8.37
CA TRP A 40 -4.39 -8.77 -7.22
C TRP A 40 -4.74 -8.06 -5.90
N PHE A 41 -4.39 -6.78 -5.75
CA PHE A 41 -4.80 -5.98 -4.59
C PHE A 41 -6.33 -5.87 -4.49
N ARG A 42 -7.02 -5.63 -5.63
CA ARG A 42 -8.49 -5.58 -5.69
C ARG A 42 -9.16 -6.91 -5.32
N ALA A 43 -8.50 -8.03 -5.60
CA ALA A 43 -8.99 -9.35 -5.20
C ALA A 43 -8.78 -9.63 -3.70
N LEU A 44 -7.77 -9.02 -3.07
CA LEU A 44 -7.43 -9.21 -1.66
C LEU A 44 -8.27 -8.36 -0.70
N THR A 45 -8.76 -7.20 -1.14
CA THR A 45 -9.49 -6.26 -0.27
C THR A 45 -10.50 -5.41 -1.03
N ARG A 46 -11.52 -4.93 -0.32
CA ARG A 46 -12.49 -3.93 -0.83
C ARG A 46 -12.03 -2.49 -0.66
N VAL A 47 -10.86 -2.28 -0.05
CA VAL A 47 -10.29 -0.94 0.14
C VAL A 47 -9.84 -0.38 -1.19
N ASP A 48 -10.08 0.92 -1.42
CA ASP A 48 -9.60 1.62 -2.61
C ASP A 48 -8.09 1.88 -2.50
N GLY A 49 -7.32 1.31 -3.43
CA GLY A 49 -5.88 1.46 -3.51
C GLY A 49 -5.43 2.90 -3.79
N GLU A 50 -6.20 3.67 -4.57
CA GLU A 50 -5.85 5.09 -4.84
C GLU A 50 -5.98 5.94 -3.58
N MET A 51 -6.93 5.63 -2.69
CA MET A 51 -7.09 6.32 -1.41
C MET A 51 -5.87 6.08 -0.50
N ILE A 52 -5.31 4.86 -0.49
CA ILE A 52 -4.08 4.56 0.25
C ILE A 52 -2.91 5.36 -0.33
N ILE A 53 -2.75 5.36 -1.65
CA ILE A 53 -1.68 6.12 -2.33
C ILE A 53 -1.76 7.61 -1.99
N ALA A 54 -2.95 8.21 -2.10
CA ALA A 54 -3.15 9.63 -1.83
C ALA A 54 -2.76 10.00 -0.39
N ARG A 55 -3.15 9.18 0.60
CA ARG A 55 -2.74 9.39 1.99
C ARG A 55 -1.22 9.31 2.16
N LEU A 56 -0.57 8.33 1.55
CA LEU A 56 0.88 8.14 1.66
C LEU A 56 1.69 9.28 1.02
N GLU A 57 1.21 9.85 -0.09
CA GLU A 57 1.85 11.01 -0.73
C GLU A 57 1.63 12.29 0.09
N ASN A 58 0.44 12.47 0.69
CA ASN A 58 0.17 13.60 1.59
C ASN A 58 1.04 13.52 2.85
N GLU A 59 1.09 12.36 3.51
CA GLU A 59 1.97 12.12 4.67
C GLU A 59 3.42 12.50 4.36
N ARG A 60 3.93 12.16 3.17
CA ARG A 60 5.27 12.58 2.75
C ARG A 60 5.38 14.08 2.59
N THR A 61 4.42 14.71 1.91
CA THR A 61 4.46 16.16 1.64
C THR A 61 4.46 16.95 2.95
N GLU A 62 3.64 16.57 3.92
CA GLU A 62 3.59 17.16 5.26
C GLU A 62 4.90 16.98 6.05
N ASN A 63 5.68 15.92 5.81
CA ASN A 63 6.98 15.72 6.46
C ASN A 63 8.12 16.59 5.88
N TYR A 64 7.87 17.29 4.76
CA TYR A 64 8.84 18.18 4.12
C TYR A 64 8.47 19.67 4.23
N GLU A 65 7.35 20.00 4.88
CA GLU A 65 6.98 21.37 5.30
C GLU A 65 7.44 21.65 6.75
#